data_AF-K2AIQ9-F1
#
_entry.id   AF-K2AIQ9-F1
#
_cell.length_a   1.000
_cell.length_b   1.000
_cell.length_c   1.000
_cell.angle_alpha   90.00
_cell.angle_beta   90.00
_cell.angle_gamma   90.00
#
_symmetry.space_group_name_H-M   'P 1'
#
loop_
_entity.id
_entity.type
_entity.pdbx_description
1 polymer ?
#
loop_
_entity_poly.entity_id
_entity_poly.type
_entity_poly.pdbx_seq_one_letter_code
_entity_poly.pdbx_strand_id
1 'polypeptide(L)'
;MRFFILTLIIASIFFTSPVAAASDPRLKPNNKVGIGMLSPEAEIEEAVSMVNTGGDWGWVVIIIKKSERNLDRWQKVFHLLIKNH
;
A
#
# COMPACT_ATOMS: atom_id res chain seq x y z
N MET A 1 -6.76 -34.05 -23.15
CA MET A 1 -6.26 -32.66 -23.01
C MET A 1 -6.75 -31.97 -21.73
N ARG A 2 -8.07 -31.95 -21.40
CA ARG A 2 -8.59 -31.31 -20.18
C ARG A 2 -7.95 -31.80 -18.86
N PHE A 3 -7.82 -33.11 -18.67
CA PHE A 3 -7.21 -33.68 -17.47
C PHE A 3 -5.72 -33.35 -17.32
N PHE A 4 -4.99 -33.30 -18.44
CA PHE A 4 -3.56 -32.98 -18.46
C PHE A 4 -3.29 -31.53 -17.99
N ILE A 5 -4.14 -30.59 -18.41
CA ILE A 5 -4.06 -29.19 -17.96
C ILE A 5 -4.35 -29.09 -16.46
N LEU A 6 -5.34 -29.84 -15.96
CA LEU A 6 -5.65 -29.86 -14.53
C LEU A 6 -4.48 -30.41 -13.71
N THR A 7 -3.83 -31.49 -14.17
CA THR A 7 -2.67 -32.08 -13.50
C THR A 7 -1.49 -31.10 -13.45
N LEU A 8 -1.27 -30.33 -14.52
CA LEU A 8 -0.23 -29.29 -14.58
C LEU A 8 -0.48 -28.13 -13.60
N ILE A 9 -1.74 -27.69 -13.47
CA ILE A 9 -2.12 -26.64 -12.52
C ILE A 9 -1.96 -27.13 -11.07
N ILE A 10 -2.34 -28.38 -10.79
CA ILE A 10 -2.19 -28.95 -9.45
C ILE A 10 -0.71 -29.11 -9.10
N ALA A 11 0.11 -29.58 -10.05
CA ALA A 11 1.54 -29.73 -9.86
C ALA A 11 2.24 -28.40 -9.53
N SER A 12 1.83 -27.27 -10.14
CA SER A 12 2.49 -25.98 -9.91
C SER A 12 2.32 -25.44 -8.48
N ILE A 13 1.28 -25.86 -7.75
CA ILE A 13 1.05 -25.45 -6.35
C ILE A 13 2.12 -26.06 -5.43
N PHE A 14 2.61 -27.26 -5.75
CA PHE A 14 3.62 -27.98 -4.95
C PHE A 14 5.05 -27.48 -5.15
N PHE A 15 5.31 -26.61 -6.13
CA PHE A 15 6.64 -26.01 -6.38
C PHE A 15 6.78 -24.59 -5.84
N THR A 16 5.92 -24.15 -4.92
CA THR A 16 6.04 -22.83 -4.30
C THR A 16 7.03 -22.85 -3.14
N SER A 17 7.99 -21.93 -3.15
CA SER A 17 8.90 -21.74 -2.01
C SER A 17 8.22 -20.86 -0.95
N PRO A 18 8.39 -21.13 0.35
CA PRO A 18 7.91 -20.23 1.40
C PRO A 18 8.61 -18.88 1.28
N VAL A 19 7.83 -17.81 1.10
CA VAL A 19 8.32 -16.42 1.17
C VAL A 19 8.22 -15.97 2.63
N ALA A 20 9.36 -15.60 3.21
CA ALA A 20 9.38 -14.98 4.52
C ALA A 20 8.82 -13.54 4.43
N ALA A 21 8.07 -13.12 5.44
CA ALA A 21 7.70 -11.71 5.58
C ALA A 21 8.98 -10.86 5.74
N ALA A 22 9.06 -9.73 5.05
CA ALA A 22 10.25 -8.86 5.07
C ALA A 22 10.54 -8.27 6.47
N SER A 23 9.52 -8.18 7.33
CA SER A 23 9.64 -7.71 8.71
C SER A 23 8.43 -8.17 9.55
N ASP A 24 8.60 -8.28 10.88
CA ASP A 24 7.49 -8.52 11.80
C ASP A 24 6.80 -7.16 12.11
N PRO A 25 5.53 -6.98 11.70
CA PRO A 25 4.82 -5.72 11.90
C PRO A 25 4.57 -5.37 13.37
N ARG A 26 4.79 -6.31 14.31
CA ARG A 26 4.67 -6.09 15.75
C ARG A 26 5.96 -5.53 16.38
N LEU A 27 7.09 -5.66 15.70
CA LEU A 27 8.39 -5.15 16.18
C LEU A 27 8.58 -3.66 15.90
N LYS A 28 7.81 -3.10 14.95
CA LYS A 28 7.78 -1.68 14.63
C LYS A 28 6.56 -1.07 15.31
N PRO A 29 6.70 0.01 16.12
CA PRO A 29 5.56 0.76 16.62
C PRO A 29 4.68 1.20 15.44
N ASN A 30 3.36 1.01 15.57
CA ASN A 30 2.40 1.58 14.62
C ASN A 30 2.57 3.11 14.62
N ASN A 31 2.31 3.77 13.48
CA ASN A 31 2.37 5.23 13.24
C ASN A 31 2.67 6.07 14.49
N LYS A 32 3.86 6.68 14.56
CA LYS A 32 4.18 7.64 15.65
C LYS A 32 3.18 8.80 15.67
N VAL A 33 2.70 9.18 14.49
CA VAL A 33 1.69 10.23 14.28
C VAL A 33 0.64 9.72 13.32
N GLY A 34 -0.64 9.88 13.65
CA GLY A 34 -1.75 9.61 12.73
C GLY A 34 -2.05 10.84 11.88
N ILE A 35 -2.09 10.69 10.55
CA ILE A 35 -2.37 11.79 9.62
C ILE A 35 -3.61 11.46 8.79
N GLY A 36 -4.59 12.35 8.83
CA GLY A 36 -5.75 12.32 7.97
C GLY A 36 -5.71 13.47 6.97
N MET A 37 -5.72 13.16 5.68
CA MET A 37 -5.72 14.12 4.60
C MET A 37 -7.13 14.33 4.05
N LEU A 38 -7.51 15.61 3.93
CA LEU A 38 -8.74 16.04 3.28
C LEU A 38 -8.48 16.44 1.83
N SER A 39 -7.28 16.95 1.53
CA SER A 39 -6.85 17.37 0.20
C SER A 39 -5.47 16.82 -0.11
N PRO A 40 -5.38 15.51 -0.47
CA PRO A 40 -4.11 14.82 -0.62
C PRO A 40 -3.15 15.51 -1.59
N GLU A 41 -3.65 16.09 -2.68
CA GLU A 41 -2.82 16.78 -3.67
C GLU A 41 -2.01 17.96 -3.11
N ALA A 42 -2.49 18.60 -2.04
CA ALA A 42 -1.81 19.71 -1.37
C ALA A 42 -1.07 19.26 -0.09
N GLU A 43 -1.50 18.18 0.53
CA GLU A 43 -1.06 17.76 1.88
C GLU A 43 -0.02 16.64 1.86
N ILE A 44 0.18 15.94 0.73
CA ILE A 44 1.06 14.75 0.65
C ILE A 44 2.49 15.04 1.07
N GLU A 45 3.10 16.14 0.61
CA GLU A 45 4.52 16.42 0.92
C GLU A 45 4.73 16.62 2.43
N GLU A 46 3.84 17.36 3.08
CA GLU A 46 3.86 17.56 4.52
C GLU A 46 3.58 16.24 5.27
N ALA A 47 2.56 15.50 4.86
CA ALA A 47 2.20 14.21 5.46
C ALA A 47 3.36 13.21 5.39
N VAL A 48 4.04 13.13 4.25
CA VAL A 48 5.23 12.29 4.05
C VAL A 48 6.34 12.71 5.00
N SER A 49 6.61 14.02 5.12
CA SER A 49 7.65 14.51 6.03
C SER A 49 7.38 14.08 7.47
N MET A 50 6.12 14.14 7.92
CA MET A 50 5.72 13.78 9.28
C MET A 50 5.73 12.27 9.53
N VAL A 51 5.20 11.46 8.60
CA VAL A 51 5.17 9.99 8.72
C VAL A 51 6.59 9.41 8.67
N ASN A 52 7.45 9.94 7.79
CA ASN A 52 8.80 9.41 7.60
C ASN A 52 9.83 9.99 8.58
N THR A 53 9.42 10.87 9.52
CA THR A 53 10.32 11.38 10.56
C THR A 53 10.66 10.27 11.55
N GLY A 54 11.77 9.58 11.30
CA GLY A 54 12.32 8.52 12.16
C GLY A 54 12.34 7.11 11.54
N GLY A 55 12.10 6.97 10.22
CA GLY A 55 12.38 5.74 9.47
C GLY A 55 11.49 4.53 9.82
N ASP A 56 10.34 4.78 10.44
CA ASP A 56 9.43 3.75 10.90
C ASP A 56 8.18 3.75 10.02
N TRP A 57 7.83 2.56 9.55
CA TRP A 57 6.66 2.29 8.73
C TRP A 57 5.43 3.03 9.24
N GLY A 58 4.72 3.65 8.32
CA GLY A 58 3.52 4.38 8.66
C GLY A 58 2.47 4.37 7.57
N TRP A 59 1.34 5.00 7.87
CA TRP A 59 0.16 5.07 7.02
C TRP A 59 -0.50 6.44 7.12
N VAL A 60 -1.31 6.75 6.13
CA VAL A 60 -2.13 7.97 6.10
C VAL A 60 -3.57 7.58 5.82
N VAL A 61 -4.52 8.33 6.38
CA VAL A 61 -5.94 8.22 6.02
C VAL A 61 -6.23 9.25 4.96
N ILE A 62 -6.85 8.82 3.86
CA ILE A 62 -7.38 9.73 2.85
C ILE A 62 -8.90 9.71 2.96
N ILE A 63 -9.48 10.89 3.20
CA ILE A 63 -10.92 11.04 3.29
C ILE A 63 -11.48 11.31 1.89
N ILE A 64 -12.19 10.34 1.33
CA ILE A 64 -12.80 10.44 -0.01
C ILE A 64 -14.28 10.80 0.12
N LYS A 65 -14.67 11.98 -0.35
CA LYS A 65 -16.11 12.36 -0.39
C LYS A 65 -16.82 11.60 -1.51
N LYS A 66 -18.14 11.37 -1.35
CA LYS A 66 -18.95 10.69 -2.37
C LYS A 66 -18.90 11.37 -3.74
N SER A 67 -18.86 12.71 -3.75
CA SER A 67 -18.75 13.54 -4.97
C SER A 67 -17.38 13.48 -5.65
N GLU A 68 -16.38 12.90 -4.98
CA GLU A 68 -14.98 12.93 -5.41
C GLU A 68 -14.51 11.59 -6.00
N ARG A 69 -15.42 10.69 -6.35
CA ARG A 69 -15.11 9.38 -6.97
C ARG A 69 -14.68 9.52 -8.44
N ASN A 70 -13.59 10.22 -8.67
CA ASN A 70 -12.97 10.39 -9.98
C ASN A 70 -11.69 9.54 -10.05
N LEU A 71 -11.67 8.57 -10.96
CA LEU A 71 -10.57 7.60 -11.05
C LEU A 71 -9.24 8.27 -11.43
N ASP A 72 -9.25 9.19 -12.40
CA ASP A 72 -8.04 9.87 -12.87
C ASP A 72 -7.40 10.72 -11.75
N ARG A 73 -8.23 11.38 -10.95
CA ARG A 73 -7.79 12.13 -9.77
C ARG A 73 -7.07 11.20 -8.79
N TRP A 74 -7.70 10.10 -8.40
CA TRP A 74 -7.12 9.17 -7.42
C TRP A 74 -5.88 8.46 -7.95
N GLN A 75 -5.82 8.18 -9.25
CA GLN A 75 -4.61 7.65 -9.87
C GLN A 75 -3.44 8.64 -9.75
N LYS A 76 -3.67 9.94 -9.96
CA LYS A 76 -2.65 10.98 -9.75
C LYS A 76 -2.20 11.04 -8.28
N VAL A 77 -3.14 10.99 -7.34
CA VAL A 77 -2.84 10.96 -5.90
C VAL A 77 -1.95 9.75 -5.56
N PHE A 78 -2.27 8.55 -6.07
CA PHE A 78 -1.43 7.37 -5.84
C PHE A 78 -0.05 7.47 -6.50
N HIS A 79 0.06 8.06 -7.68
CA HIS A 79 1.36 8.34 -8.29
C HIS A 79 2.21 9.28 -7.44
N LEU A 80 1.59 10.30 -6.82
CA LEU A 80 2.29 11.21 -5.91
C LEU A 80 2.75 10.47 -4.64
N LEU A 81 1.93 9.60 -4.06
CA LEU A 81 2.33 8.79 -2.90
C LEU A 81 3.51 7.87 -3.23
N ILE A 82 3.49 7.20 -4.39
CA ILE A 82 4.59 6.33 -4.83
C ILE A 82 5.88 7.15 -5.06
N LYS A 83 5.76 8.35 -5.64
CA LYS A 83 6.92 9.22 -5.90
C LYS A 83 7.60 9.69 -4.61
N ASN A 84 6.85 9.84 -3.52
CA ASN A 84 7.33 10.40 -2.25
C ASN A 84 7.62 9.34 -1.18
N HIS A 85 7.60 8.05 -1.56
CA HIS A 85 7.99 6.92 -0.71
C HIS A 85 9.43 6.49 -0.99
#